data_AF-A0A7J6UL00-F1
#
_entry.id   AF-A0A7J6UL00-F1
#
_cell.length_a   1.000
_cell.length_b   1.000
_cell.length_c   1.000
_cell.angle_alpha   90.00
_cell.angle_beta   90.00
_cell.angle_gamma   90.00
#
_symmetry.space_group_name_H-M   'P 1'
#
loop_
_entity.id
_entity.type
_entity.pdbx_description
1 polymer ?
#
loop_
_entity_poly.entity_id
_entity_poly.type
_entity_poly.pdbx_seq_one_letter_code
_entity_poly.pdbx_strand_id
1 'polypeptide(L)'
;MGRMFRVIVEHEWIEDCVVVDYKAHPVNRQVFFVRFNRHIPGSITEIDIPVTLVGVFGSHAHLNRAQIDLAMPTIKLQCVGEKIPPPFLVDCSKLRMEEPYGAITLRDIMHLLPEDGTARFHPSYDLDETEIVHAYRPYSIPEQDIPEDYIDPNFVKQNKKRYHLT
;
A
#
# COMPACT_ATOMS: atom_id res chain seq x y z
N MET A 1 -4.54 8.23 -1.13
CA MET A 1 -4.12 8.31 -2.55
C MET A 1 -3.42 9.65 -2.74
N GLY A 2 -2.11 9.63 -2.96
CA GLY A 2 -1.26 10.82 -3.03
C GLY A 2 -1.48 11.65 -4.29
N ARG A 3 -2.55 12.43 -4.31
CA ARG A 3 -2.78 13.48 -5.29
C ARG A 3 -3.02 14.79 -4.56
N MET A 4 -2.44 15.85 -5.09
CA MET A 4 -2.70 17.20 -4.61
C MET A 4 -4.01 17.72 -5.21
N PHE A 5 -4.85 18.28 -4.36
CA PHE A 5 -6.13 18.89 -4.72
C PHE A 5 -6.10 20.36 -4.35
N ARG A 6 -6.48 21.19 -5.31
CA ARG A 6 -6.73 22.60 -5.06
C ARG A 6 -8.17 22.77 -4.57
N VAL A 7 -8.34 23.22 -3.33
CA VAL A 7 -9.68 23.46 -2.77
C VAL A 7 -10.06 24.92 -3.02
N ILE A 8 -11.20 25.11 -3.69
CA ILE A 8 -11.77 26.42 -4.03
C ILE A 8 -13.16 26.49 -3.40
N VAL A 9 -13.43 27.54 -2.64
CA VAL A 9 -14.76 27.81 -2.05
C VAL A 9 -15.18 29.20 -2.51
N GLU A 10 -16.40 29.31 -3.01
CA GLU A 10 -16.98 30.60 -3.45
C GLU A 10 -16.07 31.40 -4.41
N HIS A 11 -15.36 30.67 -5.29
CA HIS A 11 -14.40 31.19 -6.28
C HIS A 11 -13.07 31.73 -5.74
N GLU A 12 -12.82 31.62 -4.43
CA GLU A 12 -11.51 31.93 -3.84
C GLU A 12 -10.69 30.66 -3.68
N TRP A 13 -9.42 30.73 -4.11
CA TRP A 13 -8.46 29.68 -3.82
C TRP A 13 -8.13 29.73 -2.33
N ILE A 14 -8.38 28.63 -1.62
CA ILE A 14 -8.04 28.56 -0.21
C ILE A 14 -6.66 27.94 -0.05
N GLU A 15 -6.49 26.66 -0.42
CA GLU A 15 -5.27 25.90 -0.11
C GLU A 15 -5.04 24.74 -1.09
N ASP A 16 -3.79 24.28 -1.12
CA ASP A 16 -3.42 22.98 -1.67
C ASP A 16 -3.49 21.90 -0.57
N CYS A 17 -4.23 20.84 -0.85
CA CYS A 17 -4.59 19.81 0.13
C CYS A 17 -4.36 18.40 -0.40
N VAL A 18 -4.18 17.44 0.50
CA VAL A 18 -4.16 16.00 0.21
C VAL A 18 -5.35 15.31 0.87
N VAL A 19 -5.92 14.31 0.21
CA VAL A 19 -6.98 13.48 0.79
C VAL A 19 -6.34 12.45 1.71
N VAL A 20 -6.75 12.46 2.98
CA VAL A 20 -6.19 11.61 4.03
C VAL A 20 -7.17 10.58 4.56
N ASP A 21 -8.47 10.78 4.36
CA ASP A 21 -9.50 9.81 4.73
C ASP A 21 -10.78 10.09 3.93
N TYR A 22 -11.61 9.08 3.75
CA TYR A 22 -12.94 9.22 3.16
C TYR A 22 -13.90 8.19 3.75
N LYS A 23 -15.18 8.53 3.80
CA LYS A 23 -16.24 7.58 4.15
C LYS A 23 -17.21 7.45 2.98
N ALA A 24 -17.47 6.20 2.64
CA ALA A 24 -18.41 5.84 1.58
C ALA A 24 -19.41 4.80 2.09
N HIS A 25 -20.64 4.88 1.59
CA HIS A 25 -21.66 3.87 1.87
C HIS A 25 -21.30 2.57 1.14
N PRO A 26 -21.14 1.42 1.84
CA PRO A 26 -20.60 0.20 1.24
C PRO A 26 -21.49 -0.39 0.14
N VAL A 27 -22.81 -0.31 0.30
CA VAL A 27 -23.77 -0.82 -0.69
C VAL A 27 -24.01 0.18 -1.83
N ASN A 28 -24.43 1.40 -1.49
CA ASN A 28 -24.80 2.43 -2.47
C ASN A 28 -23.60 3.07 -3.18
N ARG A 29 -22.37 2.82 -2.72
CA ARG A 29 -21.11 3.34 -3.28
C ARG A 29 -21.06 4.89 -3.35
N GLN A 30 -21.73 5.56 -2.42
CA GLN A 30 -21.75 7.03 -2.35
C GLN A 30 -20.76 7.52 -1.30
N VAL A 31 -19.88 8.45 -1.71
CA VAL A 31 -18.98 9.16 -0.78
C VAL A 31 -19.79 10.26 -0.08
N PHE A 32 -19.78 10.27 1.24
CA PHE A 32 -20.50 11.28 2.04
C PHE A 32 -19.57 12.13 2.90
N PHE A 33 -18.30 11.75 3.01
CA PHE A 33 -17.30 12.51 3.74
C PHE A 33 -15.92 12.32 3.13
N VAL A 34 -15.17 13.42 3.02
CA VAL A 34 -13.75 13.42 2.61
C VAL A 34 -13.01 14.33 3.57
N ARG A 35 -11.95 13.81 4.18
CA ARG A 35 -11.04 14.57 5.04
C ARG A 35 -9.83 15.01 4.21
N PHE A 36 -9.60 16.30 4.22
CA PHE A 36 -8.41 16.92 3.64
C PHE A 36 -7.41 17.26 4.73
N ASN A 37 -6.13 17.15 4.41
CA ASN A 37 -5.06 17.76 5.18
C ASN A 37 -4.36 18.81 4.31
N ARG A 38 -4.08 19.97 4.89
CA ARG A 38 -3.38 21.05 4.19
C ARG A 38 -1.95 20.62 3.91
N HIS A 39 -1.48 20.85 2.70
CA HIS A 39 -0.08 20.67 2.34
C HIS A 39 0.60 22.04 2.28
N ILE A 40 1.70 22.17 3.02
CA ILE A 40 2.51 23.40 3.04
C ILE A 40 3.94 22.99 2.69
N PRO A 41 4.50 23.48 1.58
CA PRO A 41 5.89 23.22 1.23
C PRO A 41 6.85 23.59 2.38
N GLY A 42 7.82 22.74 2.65
CA GLY A 42 8.74 22.86 3.79
C GLY A 42 8.21 22.27 5.10
N SER A 43 6.93 21.93 5.19
CA SER A 43 6.36 21.17 6.32
C SER A 43 6.13 19.71 5.94
N ILE A 44 6.34 18.80 6.90
CA ILE A 44 6.12 17.37 6.67
C ILE A 44 4.63 17.10 6.46
N THR A 45 4.31 16.57 5.30
CA THR A 45 2.97 16.06 4.97
C THR A 45 3.07 14.54 4.78
N GLU A 46 2.27 13.79 5.54
CA GLU A 46 2.15 12.35 5.34
C GLU A 46 1.16 12.04 4.21
N ILE A 47 1.57 11.15 3.32
CA ILE A 47 0.79 10.79 2.13
C ILE A 47 0.90 9.30 1.86
N ASP A 48 -0.14 8.75 1.24
CA ASP A 48 -0.22 7.35 0.85
C ASP A 48 -0.12 7.22 -0.67
N ILE A 49 1.01 6.73 -1.17
CA ILE A 49 1.30 6.54 -2.60
C ILE A 49 0.86 5.14 -3.04
N PRO A 50 -0.03 5.03 -4.04
CA PRO A 50 -0.40 3.73 -4.57
C PRO A 50 0.76 3.10 -5.36
N VAL A 51 0.85 1.77 -5.29
CA VAL A 51 1.86 0.97 -5.95
C VAL A 51 1.20 0.15 -7.06
N THR A 52 1.83 0.11 -8.22
CA THR A 52 1.41 -0.70 -9.36
C THR A 52 2.60 -1.52 -9.85
N LEU A 53 2.37 -2.80 -10.13
CA LEU A 53 3.39 -3.67 -10.69
C LEU A 53 3.47 -3.51 -12.22
N VAL A 54 4.68 -3.41 -12.75
CA VAL A 54 4.96 -3.44 -14.20
C VAL A 54 5.95 -4.55 -14.51
N GLY A 55 6.01 -4.99 -15.78
CA GLY A 55 6.95 -6.04 -16.19
C GLY A 55 6.64 -7.46 -15.69
N VAL A 56 5.48 -7.68 -15.07
CA VAL A 56 5.09 -8.96 -14.44
C VAL A 56 5.19 -10.14 -15.43
N PHE A 57 4.58 -10.04 -16.61
CA PHE A 57 4.57 -11.12 -17.60
C PHE A 57 5.96 -11.46 -18.16
N GLY A 58 6.87 -10.48 -18.20
CA GLY A 58 8.24 -10.66 -18.67
C GLY A 58 9.23 -11.06 -17.56
N SER A 59 8.75 -11.18 -16.32
CA SER A 59 9.62 -11.42 -15.18
C SER A 59 10.19 -12.83 -15.15
N HIS A 60 11.40 -12.97 -14.63
CA HIS A 60 12.01 -14.30 -14.42
C HIS A 60 11.17 -15.19 -13.49
N ALA A 61 10.58 -14.62 -12.45
CA ALA A 61 9.69 -15.33 -11.54
C ALA A 61 8.45 -15.87 -12.28
N HIS A 62 7.74 -15.03 -13.04
CA HIS A 62 6.56 -15.45 -13.79
C HIS A 62 6.88 -16.54 -14.83
N LEU A 63 7.96 -16.37 -15.58
CA LEU A 63 8.43 -17.36 -16.56
C LEU A 63 8.80 -18.71 -15.91
N ASN A 64 9.25 -18.69 -14.65
CA ASN A 64 9.52 -19.88 -13.84
C ASN A 64 8.29 -20.41 -13.08
N ARG A 65 7.07 -20.05 -13.52
CA ARG A 65 5.78 -20.48 -12.94
C ARG A 65 5.59 -20.07 -11.47
N ALA A 66 6.28 -19.02 -11.02
CA ALA A 66 5.99 -18.40 -9.73
C ALA A 66 4.84 -17.40 -9.89
N GLN A 67 4.05 -17.28 -8.83
CA GLN A 67 3.07 -16.22 -8.65
C GLN A 67 3.78 -14.98 -8.11
N ILE A 68 3.45 -13.82 -8.69
CA ILE A 68 3.90 -12.52 -8.19
C ILE A 68 2.70 -11.85 -7.53
N ASP A 69 2.91 -11.36 -6.31
CA ASP A 69 1.87 -10.72 -5.51
C ASP A 69 2.35 -9.38 -4.96
N LEU A 70 1.42 -8.42 -4.90
CA LEU A 70 1.67 -7.09 -4.35
C LEU A 70 1.32 -7.10 -2.86
N ALA A 71 2.34 -7.28 -2.02
CA ALA A 71 2.20 -7.30 -0.57
C ALA A 71 1.78 -5.94 -0.01
N MET A 72 2.29 -4.85 -0.60
CA MET A 72 2.05 -3.49 -0.13
C MET A 72 1.45 -2.61 -1.24
N PRO A 73 0.11 -2.58 -1.40
CA PRO A 73 -0.54 -1.83 -2.48
C PRO A 73 -0.46 -0.31 -2.30
N THR A 74 -0.06 0.17 -1.12
CA THR A 74 0.05 1.58 -0.81
C THR A 74 1.19 1.79 0.20
N ILE A 75 2.09 2.71 -0.12
CA ILE A 75 3.28 3.03 0.69
C ILE A 75 3.13 4.43 1.27
N LYS A 76 3.30 4.56 2.59
CA LYS A 76 3.28 5.85 3.27
C LYS A 76 4.61 6.59 3.06
N LEU A 77 4.54 7.85 2.65
CA LEU A 77 5.69 8.74 2.53
C LEU A 77 5.54 9.97 3.42
N GLN A 78 6.67 10.59 3.72
CA GLN A 78 6.75 11.97 4.19
C GLN A 78 7.21 12.85 3.03
N CYS A 79 6.40 13.85 2.68
CA CYS A 79 6.70 14.83 1.65
C CYS A 79 6.87 16.22 2.25
N VAL A 80 7.94 16.92 1.88
CA VAL A 80 8.21 18.33 2.20
C VAL A 80 8.33 19.21 0.96
N GLY A 81 8.46 18.63 -0.23
CA GLY A 81 8.50 19.39 -1.48
C GLY A 81 7.14 19.92 -1.92
N GLU A 82 7.14 20.82 -2.90
CA GLU A 82 5.92 21.43 -3.46
C GLU A 82 5.02 20.45 -4.22
N LYS A 83 5.56 19.31 -4.62
CA LYS A 83 4.85 18.32 -5.45
C LYS A 83 4.79 17.00 -4.72
N ILE A 84 3.61 16.41 -4.72
CA ILE A 84 3.41 15.04 -4.26
C ILE A 84 4.01 14.07 -5.30
N PRO A 85 4.85 13.10 -4.89
CA PRO A 85 5.36 12.08 -5.79
C PRO A 85 4.24 11.34 -6.54
N PRO A 86 4.47 10.94 -7.80
CA PRO A 86 3.50 10.14 -8.54
C PRO A 86 3.36 8.74 -7.90
N PRO A 87 2.30 7.98 -8.28
CA PRO A 87 2.22 6.54 -8.02
C PRO A 87 3.51 5.80 -8.37
N PHE A 88 3.87 4.80 -7.57
CA PHE A 88 5.05 3.98 -7.85
C PHE A 88 4.73 2.88 -8.85
N LEU A 89 5.57 2.79 -9.87
CA LEU A 89 5.57 1.72 -10.86
C LEU A 89 6.75 0.81 -10.55
N VAL A 90 6.48 -0.31 -9.86
CA VAL A 90 7.53 -1.24 -9.44
C VAL A 90 7.79 -2.23 -10.56
N ASP A 91 8.97 -2.15 -11.15
CA ASP A 91 9.39 -3.07 -12.21
C ASP A 91 9.77 -4.43 -11.64
N CYS A 92 8.95 -5.42 -11.95
CA CYS A 92 9.15 -6.80 -11.55
C CYS A 92 9.90 -7.63 -12.60
N SER A 93 10.33 -7.05 -13.73
CA SER A 93 10.96 -7.78 -14.84
C SER A 93 12.19 -8.61 -14.43
N LYS A 94 12.93 -8.13 -13.43
CA LYS A 94 14.12 -8.80 -12.91
C LYS A 94 13.85 -9.67 -11.68
N LEU A 95 12.63 -9.64 -11.14
CA LEU A 95 12.26 -10.41 -9.95
C LEU A 95 12.42 -11.90 -10.23
N ARG A 96 13.17 -12.58 -9.38
CA ARG A 96 13.42 -14.02 -9.45
C ARG A 96 12.65 -14.73 -8.34
N MET A 97 12.35 -15.99 -8.59
CA MET A 97 11.87 -16.88 -7.53
C MET A 97 13.10 -17.47 -6.85
N GLU A 98 13.23 -17.22 -5.55
CA GLU A 98 14.24 -17.78 -4.67
C GLU A 98 13.56 -18.68 -3.62
N GLU A 99 14.31 -19.57 -2.97
CA GLU A 99 13.76 -20.36 -1.85
C GLU A 99 13.99 -19.60 -0.53
N PRO A 100 12.95 -19.39 0.30
CA PRO A 100 11.57 -19.89 0.17
C PRO A 100 10.66 -19.07 -0.75
N TYR A 101 10.96 -17.78 -0.94
CA TYR A 101 10.31 -16.89 -1.93
C TYR A 101 11.29 -15.75 -2.28
N GLY A 102 11.06 -15.07 -3.41
CA GLY A 102 11.78 -13.84 -3.78
C GLY A 102 10.99 -12.60 -3.39
N ALA A 103 11.67 -11.49 -3.10
CA ALA A 103 11.02 -10.24 -2.69
C ALA A 103 11.63 -9.01 -3.36
N ILE A 104 10.84 -7.93 -3.42
CA ILE A 104 11.29 -6.55 -3.66
C ILE A 104 11.01 -5.76 -2.39
N THR A 105 12.04 -5.15 -1.83
CA THR A 105 11.97 -4.36 -0.58
C THR A 105 11.80 -2.86 -0.88
N LEU A 106 11.53 -2.07 0.16
CA LEU A 106 11.57 -0.60 0.06
C LEU A 106 12.93 -0.07 -0.39
N ARG A 107 14.03 -0.71 0.03
CA ARG A 107 15.37 -0.34 -0.42
C ARG A 107 15.51 -0.44 -1.92
N ASP A 108 15.00 -1.52 -2.52
CA ASP A 108 15.13 -1.76 -3.96
C ASP A 108 14.44 -0.68 -4.81
N ILE A 109 13.38 -0.06 -4.28
CA ILE A 109 12.61 0.97 -4.98
C ILE A 109 12.95 2.41 -4.54
N MET A 110 14.01 2.61 -3.75
CA MET A 110 14.44 3.96 -3.34
C MET A 110 14.69 4.89 -4.52
N HIS A 111 15.13 4.35 -5.65
CA HIS A 111 15.34 5.10 -6.90
C HIS A 111 14.05 5.70 -7.49
N LEU A 112 12.87 5.30 -7.02
CA LEU A 112 11.59 5.90 -7.40
C LEU A 112 11.28 7.19 -6.62
N LEU A 113 12.02 7.46 -5.53
CA LEU A 113 11.91 8.71 -4.79
C LEU A 113 12.70 9.83 -5.49
N PRO A 114 12.28 11.09 -5.32
CA PRO A 114 13.07 12.25 -5.76
C PRO A 114 14.47 12.27 -5.12
N GLU A 115 15.51 12.48 -5.92
CA GLU A 115 16.91 12.55 -5.46
C GLU A 115 17.20 13.76 -4.55
N ASP A 116 16.38 14.81 -4.64
CA ASP A 116 16.50 16.04 -3.86
C ASP A 116 16.05 15.90 -2.40
N GLY A 117 15.56 14.72 -2.00
CA GLY A 117 15.10 14.44 -0.64
C GLY A 117 13.77 15.09 -0.28
N THR A 118 13.03 15.63 -1.25
CA THR A 118 11.73 16.27 -1.03
C THR A 118 10.63 15.29 -0.62
N ALA A 119 10.83 13.99 -0.89
CA ALA A 119 10.00 12.93 -0.35
C ALA A 119 10.86 11.74 0.11
N ARG A 120 10.42 11.10 1.19
CA ARG A 120 11.08 9.93 1.76
C ARG A 120 10.07 8.91 2.27
N PHE A 121 10.48 7.65 2.37
CA PHE A 121 9.68 6.63 3.05
C PHE A 121 9.38 7.02 4.49
N HIS A 122 8.21 6.63 4.98
CA HIS A 122 7.83 6.89 6.35
C HIS A 122 8.80 6.19 7.34
N PRO A 123 9.24 6.86 8.42
CA PRO A 123 10.24 6.33 9.34
C PRO A 123 9.79 5.10 10.16
N SER A 124 8.52 4.70 10.05
CA SER A 124 8.03 3.46 10.67
C SER A 124 8.46 2.20 9.91
N TYR A 125 9.01 2.34 8.71
CA TYR A 125 9.43 1.22 7.90
C TYR A 125 10.91 0.90 8.12
N ASP A 126 11.22 -0.39 8.10
CA ASP A 126 12.58 -0.87 7.87
C ASP A 126 12.77 -1.03 6.36
N LEU A 127 13.78 -0.38 5.79
CA LEU A 127 13.97 -0.37 4.33
C LEU A 127 14.42 -1.73 3.78
N ASP A 128 15.11 -2.51 4.59
CA ASP A 128 15.65 -3.82 4.22
C ASP A 128 14.64 -4.94 4.46
N GLU A 129 13.78 -4.81 5.47
CA GLU A 129 12.81 -5.84 5.83
C GLU A 129 11.41 -5.60 5.27
N THR A 130 11.04 -4.37 4.93
CA THR A 130 9.68 -4.09 4.42
C THR A 130 9.57 -4.52 2.96
N GLU A 131 8.93 -5.66 2.76
CA GLU A 131 8.66 -6.24 1.44
C GLU A 131 7.41 -5.64 0.79
N ILE A 132 7.51 -5.30 -0.49
CA ILE A 132 6.44 -4.67 -1.28
C ILE A 132 5.83 -5.65 -2.27
N VAL A 133 6.67 -6.52 -2.83
CA VAL A 133 6.29 -7.49 -3.86
C VAL A 133 6.91 -8.82 -3.51
N HIS A 134 6.14 -9.90 -3.62
CA HIS A 134 6.63 -11.26 -3.42
C HIS A 134 6.55 -12.05 -4.71
N ALA A 135 7.45 -13.01 -4.86
CA ALA A 135 7.44 -14.05 -5.89
C ALA A 135 7.56 -15.42 -5.21
N TYR A 136 6.49 -16.22 -5.26
CA TYR A 136 6.45 -17.53 -4.61
C TYR A 136 5.85 -18.58 -5.54
N ARG A 137 6.15 -19.86 -5.28
CA ARG A 137 5.43 -20.94 -5.95
C ARG A 137 4.14 -21.21 -5.18
N PRO A 138 3.00 -21.36 -5.87
CA PRO A 138 1.78 -21.80 -5.21
C PRO A 138 2.05 -23.10 -4.43
N TYR A 139 1.53 -23.20 -3.21
CA TYR A 139 1.69 -24.34 -2.31
C TYR A 139 3.13 -24.62 -1.81
N SER A 140 4.10 -23.71 -2.02
CA SER A 140 5.46 -23.87 -1.49
C SER A 140 5.67 -23.18 -0.14
N ILE A 141 4.82 -22.23 0.21
CA ILE A 141 4.88 -21.56 1.51
C ILE A 141 4.14 -22.46 2.50
N PRO A 142 4.80 -22.94 3.57
CA PRO A 142 4.15 -23.76 4.58
C PRO A 142 3.03 -22.95 5.25
N GLU A 143 1.83 -23.52 5.29
CA GLU A 143 0.74 -22.94 6.07
C GLU A 143 1.14 -22.93 7.54
N GLN A 144 1.01 -21.76 8.18
CA GLN A 144 1.21 -21.66 9.61
C GLN A 144 -0.03 -22.22 10.30
N ASP A 145 0.18 -23.09 11.29
CA ASP A 145 -0.93 -23.60 12.11
C ASP A 145 -1.69 -22.44 12.76
N ILE A 146 -3.02 -22.58 12.79
CA ILE A 146 -3.88 -21.64 13.49
C ILE A 146 -3.43 -21.59 14.96
N PRO A 147 -3.18 -20.40 15.54
CA PRO A 147 -2.83 -20.29 16.95
C PRO A 147 -3.83 -21.03 17.85
N GLU A 148 -3.36 -21.71 18.89
CA GLU A 148 -4.23 -22.51 19.77
C GLU A 148 -5.33 -21.68 20.46
N ASP A 149 -5.11 -20.37 20.60
CA ASP A 149 -6.00 -19.39 21.20
C ASP A 149 -6.90 -18.66 20.19
N TYR A 150 -6.80 -18.96 18.89
CA TYR A 150 -7.61 -18.32 17.86
C TYR A 150 -9.10 -18.67 18.04
N ILE A 151 -9.91 -17.62 18.27
CA ILE A 151 -11.35 -17.70 18.28
C ILE A 151 -11.85 -17.01 17.01
N ASP A 152 -12.45 -17.79 16.10
CA ASP A 152 -13.04 -17.24 14.88
C ASP A 152 -14.09 -16.16 15.24
N PRO A 153 -13.89 -14.91 14.82
CA PRO A 153 -14.80 -13.80 15.13
C PRO A 153 -16.20 -13.97 14.53
N ASN A 154 -16.38 -14.88 13.57
CA ASN A 154 -17.69 -15.26 13.03
C ASN A 154 -18.46 -16.21 13.96
N PHE A 155 -17.83 -16.76 15.00
CA PHE A 155 -18.46 -17.62 16.01
C PHE A 155 -18.64 -16.88 17.33
N VAL A 156 -19.81 -16.26 17.53
CA VAL A 156 -20.17 -15.71 18.85
C VAL A 156 -20.56 -16.86 19.78
N LYS A 157 -19.83 -17.04 20.89
CA LYS A 157 -20.26 -17.92 22.00
C LYS A 157 -21.42 -17.28 22.77
N GLN A 158 -22.65 -17.38 22.26
CA GLN A 158 -23.85 -17.28 23.09
C GLN A 158 -24.41 -18.68 23.34
N ASN A 159 -24.49 -19.08 24.62
CA ASN A 159 -25.20 -20.28 25.09
C ASN A 159 -24.76 -21.64 24.51
N LYS A 160 -23.45 -21.90 24.39
CA LYS A 160 -22.87 -23.24 24.07
C LYS A 160 -23.40 -23.91 22.78
N LYS A 161 -24.09 -23.20 21.90
CA LYS A 161 -24.51 -23.70 20.58
C LYS A 161 -23.82 -22.89 19.50
N ARG A 162 -23.16 -23.60 18.57
CA ARG A 162 -22.53 -23.01 17.38
C ARG A 162 -23.65 -22.62 16.40
N TYR A 163 -23.73 -21.35 16.06
CA TYR A 163 -24.61 -20.86 15.00
C TYR A 163 -23.76 -20.37 13.84
N HIS A 164 -24.12 -20.79 12.63
CA HIS A 164 -23.53 -20.31 11.38
C HIS A 164 -24.30 -19.07 10.94
N LEU A 165 -23.63 -17.93 10.81
CA LEU A 165 -24.22 -16.74 10.20
C LEU A 165 -24.02 -16.84 8.68
N THR A 166 -24.98 -17.47 8.01
CA THR A 166 -25.20 -17.39 6.56
C THR A 166 -26.61 -16.92 6.29
#